data_AF-A0A1V4YH07-F1
#
_entry.id   AF-A0A1V4YH07-F1
#
_cell.length_a   1.000
_cell.length_b   1.000
_cell.length_c   1.000
_cell.angle_alpha   90.00
_cell.angle_beta   90.00
_cell.angle_gamma   90.00
#
_symmetry.space_group_name_H-M   'P 1'
#
loop_
_entity.id
_entity.type
_entity.pdbx_description
1 polymer ?
#
loop_
_entity_poly.entity_id
_entity_poly.type
_entity_poly.pdbx_seq_one_letter_code
_entity_poly.pdbx_strand_id
1 'polypeptide(L)'
;MQEMEKIHQAGDISYALLMSSEAVDTLDIDVGAADREGFIYFHQKFGMPYTFLLKRSIESGHFLFVSIAGNAKLIGFARFEKLEEQTEKEIKGKMNVVSPSLFLLRSMEVHSSFRNCGIGRVLFSTAVYYLRGNVLTIPDNPEATSFFSKKLGFTEVTDPIGNYRQKYEGYLMLAYPRAVALWHEIATRYPRIVYPELIDLYESLKFRLNMGKVIPCNDINRFETLLGKCDGMLSGVMEKEMDHLLNELRRCVRCNT
;
A
#
# COMPACT_ATOMS: atom_id res chain seq x y z
N MET A 1 0.70 17.81 -16.64
CA MET A 1 1.63 16.87 -15.99
C MET A 1 0.85 16.15 -14.92
N GLN A 2 0.97 14.83 -14.78
CA GLN A 2 0.21 14.09 -13.77
C GLN A 2 0.85 14.36 -12.40
N GLU A 3 0.15 15.07 -11.52
CA GLU A 3 0.66 15.48 -10.20
C GLU A 3 0.66 14.33 -9.18
N MET A 4 -0.22 13.35 -9.40
CA MET A 4 -0.39 12.18 -8.53
C MET A 4 -0.73 10.93 -9.34
N GLU A 5 -0.08 9.82 -9.00
CA GLU A 5 -0.36 8.49 -9.54
C GLU A 5 -1.10 7.66 -8.49
N LYS A 6 -2.37 7.36 -8.74
CA LYS A 6 -3.16 6.50 -7.86
C LYS A 6 -2.79 5.04 -8.11
N ILE A 7 -2.36 4.37 -7.03
CA ILE A 7 -1.93 2.97 -7.08
C ILE A 7 -3.04 2.05 -6.59
N HIS A 8 -3.77 2.45 -5.54
CA HIS A 8 -4.84 1.63 -4.95
C HIS A 8 -5.98 2.47 -4.40
N GLN A 9 -7.18 1.88 -4.29
CA GLN A 9 -8.34 2.44 -3.60
C GLN A 9 -8.95 1.40 -2.66
N ALA A 10 -9.19 1.79 -1.40
CA ALA A 10 -9.98 1.01 -0.46
C ALA A 10 -11.07 1.91 0.14
N GLY A 11 -12.33 1.71 -0.23
CA GLY A 11 -13.41 2.59 0.22
C GLY A 11 -13.23 4.00 -0.33
N ASP A 12 -13.37 4.99 0.55
CA ASP A 12 -13.13 6.40 0.29
C ASP A 12 -11.64 6.80 0.39
N ILE A 13 -10.74 5.84 0.62
CA ILE A 13 -9.30 6.07 0.80
C ILE A 13 -8.53 5.72 -0.47
N SER A 14 -7.85 6.71 -1.03
CA SER A 14 -6.91 6.56 -2.15
C SER A 14 -5.48 6.42 -1.62
N TYR A 15 -4.74 5.46 -2.15
CA TYR A 15 -3.30 5.29 -1.92
C TYR A 15 -2.56 5.63 -3.20
N ALA A 16 -1.65 6.60 -3.13
CA ALA A 16 -1.05 7.20 -4.31
C ALA A 16 0.42 7.56 -4.11
N LEU A 17 1.14 7.68 -5.21
CA LEU A 17 2.46 8.30 -5.28
C LEU A 17 2.30 9.75 -5.73
N LEU A 18 2.90 10.69 -4.97
CA LEU A 18 2.99 12.08 -5.40
C LEU A 18 4.16 12.24 -6.37
N MET A 19 3.87 12.79 -7.54
CA MET A 19 4.83 12.92 -8.65
C MET A 19 5.45 14.31 -8.74
N SER A 20 4.88 15.31 -8.05
CA SER A 20 5.41 16.67 -8.00
C SER A 20 5.19 17.31 -6.63
N SER A 21 6.04 18.27 -6.27
CA SER A 21 5.94 18.97 -4.99
C SER A 21 4.71 19.89 -4.91
N GLU A 22 4.23 20.38 -6.05
CA GLU A 22 2.98 21.16 -6.15
C GLU A 22 1.76 20.33 -5.75
N ALA A 23 1.78 19.01 -5.97
CA ALA A 23 0.69 18.12 -5.53
C ALA A 23 0.43 18.21 -4.02
N VAL A 24 1.46 18.53 -3.22
CA VAL A 24 1.34 18.69 -1.76
C VAL A 24 0.44 19.88 -1.40
N ASP A 25 0.36 20.92 -2.24
CA ASP A 25 -0.48 22.10 -1.98
C ASP A 25 -1.98 21.80 -2.07
N THR A 26 -2.33 20.68 -2.72
CA THR A 26 -3.72 20.24 -2.85
C THR A 26 -4.20 19.42 -1.65
N LEU A 27 -3.29 19.04 -0.75
CA LEU A 27 -3.58 18.20 0.40
C LEU A 27 -4.04 19.02 1.60
N ASP A 28 -5.13 18.58 2.22
CA ASP A 28 -5.54 19.07 3.54
C ASP A 28 -4.75 18.30 4.62
N ILE A 29 -3.82 19.00 5.27
CA ILE A 29 -2.89 18.44 6.26
C ILE A 29 -3.24 18.97 7.66
N ASP A 30 -3.93 18.13 8.43
CA ASP A 30 -4.21 18.37 9.83
C ASP A 30 -2.97 18.12 10.70
N VAL A 31 -2.40 19.19 11.26
CA VAL A 31 -1.32 19.11 12.26
C VAL A 31 -1.93 19.04 13.65
N GLY A 32 -1.57 18.00 14.39
CA GLY A 32 -2.07 17.73 15.73
C GLY A 32 -1.40 18.60 16.79
N ALA A 33 -2.09 18.77 17.91
CA ALA A 33 -1.61 19.43 19.13
C ALA A 33 -1.94 18.56 20.35
N ALA A 34 -1.68 19.06 21.56
CA ALA A 34 -1.93 18.30 22.80
C ALA A 34 -3.40 17.85 22.97
N ASP A 35 -4.33 18.61 22.42
CA ASP A 35 -5.78 18.44 22.49
C ASP A 35 -6.45 18.26 21.10
N ARG A 36 -5.66 18.24 20.03
CA ARG A 36 -6.15 18.15 18.64
C ARG A 36 -5.54 16.95 17.93
N GLU A 37 -6.41 16.11 17.36
CA GLU A 37 -6.00 15.01 16.50
C GLU A 37 -5.30 15.53 15.22
N GLY A 38 -4.29 14.81 14.76
CA GLY A 38 -3.52 15.21 13.59
C GLY A 38 -2.22 14.43 13.43
N PHE A 39 -1.43 14.85 12.45
CA PHE A 39 -0.02 14.50 12.37
C PHE A 39 0.77 15.30 13.42
N ILE A 40 1.55 14.61 14.24
CA ILE A 40 2.16 15.24 15.41
C ILE A 40 3.63 14.87 15.55
N TYR A 41 4.03 13.72 15.03
CA TYR A 41 5.35 13.15 15.30
C TYR A 41 6.49 14.04 14.79
N PHE A 42 6.47 14.38 13.50
CA PHE A 42 7.54 15.16 12.88
C PHE A 42 7.49 16.63 13.30
N HIS A 43 6.29 17.16 13.56
CA HIS A 43 6.12 18.50 14.08
C HIS A 43 6.76 18.64 15.47
N GLN A 44 6.46 17.73 16.41
CA GLN A 44 7.01 17.80 17.76
C GLN A 44 8.50 17.44 17.83
N LYS A 45 8.92 16.39 17.11
CA LYS A 45 10.29 15.86 17.22
C LYS A 45 11.31 16.71 16.47
N PHE A 46 10.92 17.37 15.38
CA PHE A 46 11.85 18.09 14.50
C PHE A 46 11.48 19.55 14.25
N GLY A 47 10.36 20.04 14.80
CA GLY A 47 9.89 21.42 14.56
C GLY A 47 9.58 21.72 13.10
N MET A 48 9.39 20.70 12.26
CA MET A 48 9.31 20.84 10.82
C MET A 48 7.85 20.93 10.36
N PRO A 49 7.46 21.95 9.55
CA PRO A 49 6.16 21.97 8.91
C PRO A 49 6.00 20.80 7.95
N TYR A 50 4.86 20.09 8.01
CA TYR A 50 4.62 18.92 7.17
C TYR A 50 4.65 19.26 5.67
N THR A 51 4.01 20.35 5.24
CA THR A 51 4.06 20.81 3.85
C THR A 51 5.50 20.96 3.36
N PHE A 52 6.38 21.56 4.17
CA PHE A 52 7.79 21.72 3.83
C PHE A 52 8.49 20.35 3.75
N LEU A 53 8.31 19.48 4.75
CA LEU A 53 8.88 18.12 4.77
C LEU A 53 8.50 17.33 3.52
N LEU A 54 7.21 17.34 3.16
CA LEU A 54 6.68 16.56 2.05
C LEU A 54 7.17 17.09 0.70
N LYS A 55 7.11 18.41 0.47
CA LYS A 55 7.64 19.04 -0.74
C LYS A 55 9.11 18.77 -0.96
N ARG A 56 9.93 19.04 0.08
CA ARG A 56 11.37 18.80 0.03
C ARG A 56 11.72 17.35 -0.23
N SER A 57 10.88 16.43 0.22
CA SER A 57 11.11 15.01 -0.03
C SER A 57 11.04 14.69 -1.53
N ILE A 58 10.03 15.20 -2.23
CA ILE A 58 9.89 15.00 -3.68
C ILE A 58 11.01 15.73 -4.43
N GLU A 59 11.30 16.98 -4.06
CA GLU A 59 12.37 17.79 -4.68
C GLU A 59 13.76 17.15 -4.54
N SER A 60 14.00 16.43 -3.44
CA SER A 60 15.23 15.66 -3.22
C SER A 60 15.24 14.29 -3.91
N GLY A 61 14.22 13.95 -4.72
CA GLY A 61 14.14 12.69 -5.44
C GLY A 61 13.65 11.50 -4.60
N HIS A 62 13.04 11.73 -3.43
CA HIS A 62 12.40 10.65 -2.68
C HIS A 62 11.03 10.30 -3.27
N PHE A 63 10.66 9.03 -3.16
CA PHE A 63 9.30 8.57 -3.42
C PHE A 63 8.43 8.91 -2.21
N LEU A 64 7.34 9.66 -2.45
CA LEU A 64 6.38 10.03 -1.42
C LEU A 64 5.03 9.39 -1.69
N PHE A 65 4.75 8.31 -0.96
CA PHE A 65 3.46 7.64 -0.97
C PHE A 65 2.55 8.26 0.07
N VAL A 66 1.27 8.43 -0.27
CA VAL A 66 0.26 9.04 0.59
C VAL A 66 -1.01 8.21 0.60
N SER A 67 -1.72 8.24 1.72
CA SER A 67 -3.12 7.82 1.82
C SER A 67 -3.99 9.04 2.06
N ILE A 68 -5.00 9.21 1.20
CA ILE A 68 -5.86 10.40 1.12
C ILE A 68 -7.31 9.95 1.27
N ALA A 69 -8.07 10.62 2.14
CA ALA A 69 -9.50 10.39 2.33
C ALA A 69 -10.33 11.59 1.90
N GLY A 70 -11.53 11.33 1.36
CA GLY A 70 -12.54 12.37 1.06
C GLY A 70 -11.99 13.57 0.27
N ASN A 71 -12.20 14.77 0.82
CA ASN A 71 -11.83 16.07 0.23
C ASN A 71 -10.32 16.35 0.28
N ALA A 72 -9.50 15.46 -0.28
CA ALA A 72 -8.03 15.58 -0.31
C ALA A 72 -7.35 15.60 1.08
N LYS A 73 -8.01 15.08 2.11
CA LYS A 73 -7.44 14.99 3.47
C LYS A 73 -6.32 13.97 3.51
N LEU A 74 -5.12 14.41 3.85
CA LEU A 74 -3.98 13.52 4.08
C LEU A 74 -4.22 12.76 5.39
N ILE A 75 -4.21 11.42 5.33
CA ILE A 75 -4.39 10.56 6.50
C ILE A 75 -3.18 9.67 6.78
N GLY A 76 -2.21 9.61 5.87
CA GLY A 76 -0.92 8.97 6.10
C GLY A 76 0.07 9.24 4.99
N PHE A 77 1.37 9.11 5.28
CA PHE A 77 2.43 9.20 4.28
C PHE A 77 3.59 8.24 4.60
N ALA A 78 4.33 7.84 3.56
CA ALA A 78 5.54 7.04 3.65
C ALA A 78 6.57 7.52 2.61
N ARG A 79 7.79 7.80 3.07
CA ARG A 79 8.86 8.39 2.27
C ARG A 79 10.01 7.41 2.09
N PHE A 80 10.40 7.17 0.85
CA PHE A 80 11.49 6.27 0.51
C PHE A 80 12.57 6.97 -0.30
N GLU A 81 13.82 6.75 0.09
CA GLU A 81 14.98 7.10 -0.71
C GLU A 81 15.48 5.87 -1.45
N LYS A 82 15.84 6.03 -2.73
CA LYS A 82 16.47 4.96 -3.50
C LYS A 82 17.98 5.01 -3.28
N LEU A 83 18.52 3.92 -2.76
CA LEU A 83 19.95 3.78 -2.47
C LEU A 83 20.70 3.10 -3.61
N GLU A 84 20.07 2.11 -4.24
CA GLU A 84 20.67 1.36 -5.34
C GLU A 84 19.64 1.02 -6.42
N GLU A 85 20.11 1.05 -7.67
CA GLU A 85 19.36 0.60 -8.84
C GLU A 85 19.37 -0.92 -8.96
N GLN A 86 18.29 -1.48 -9.52
CA GLN A 86 18.27 -2.88 -9.90
C GLN A 86 19.31 -3.17 -10.98
N THR A 87 19.97 -4.33 -10.90
CA THR A 87 20.86 -4.81 -11.96
C THR A 87 20.25 -6.04 -12.59
N GLU A 88 20.07 -5.99 -13.91
CA GLU A 88 19.61 -7.11 -14.71
C GLU A 88 20.76 -7.66 -15.56
N LYS A 89 20.73 -8.97 -15.80
CA LYS A 89 21.70 -9.64 -16.67
C LYS A 89 20.98 -10.65 -17.55
N GLU A 90 21.41 -10.71 -18.81
CA GLU A 90 20.96 -11.74 -19.72
C GLU A 90 21.58 -13.09 -19.35
N ILE A 91 20.73 -14.08 -19.09
CA ILE A 91 21.12 -15.47 -18.83
C ILE A 91 20.27 -16.35 -19.73
N LYS A 92 20.94 -17.06 -20.67
CA LYS A 92 20.29 -17.97 -21.64
C LYS A 92 19.17 -17.28 -22.45
N GLY A 93 19.42 -16.07 -22.97
CA GLY A 93 18.46 -15.36 -23.82
C GLY A 93 17.31 -14.68 -23.07
N LYS A 94 17.34 -14.65 -21.73
CA LYS A 94 16.34 -13.99 -20.88
C LYS A 94 17.01 -12.98 -19.97
N MET A 95 16.44 -11.78 -19.87
CA MET A 95 16.83 -10.81 -18.84
C MET A 95 16.36 -11.28 -17.47
N ASN A 96 17.29 -11.40 -16.53
CA ASN A 96 17.02 -11.81 -15.16
C ASN A 96 17.52 -10.73 -14.20
N VAL A 97 16.73 -10.44 -13.16
CA VAL A 97 17.16 -9.57 -12.06
C VAL A 97 18.25 -10.30 -11.27
N VAL A 98 19.46 -9.74 -11.25
CA VAL A 98 20.61 -10.25 -10.49
C VAL A 98 20.70 -9.59 -9.13
N SER A 99 20.35 -8.31 -9.05
CA SER A 99 20.17 -7.59 -7.79
C SER A 99 18.93 -6.70 -7.85
N PRO A 100 18.01 -6.81 -6.86
CA PRO A 100 16.85 -5.92 -6.78
C PRO A 100 17.29 -4.52 -6.35
N SER A 101 16.47 -3.51 -6.67
CA SER A 101 16.66 -2.14 -6.16
C SER A 101 16.69 -2.14 -4.62
N LEU A 102 17.44 -1.21 -4.04
CA LEU A 102 17.50 -1.00 -2.58
C LEU A 102 16.91 0.35 -2.22
N PHE A 103 15.96 0.36 -1.29
CA PHE A 103 15.29 1.56 -0.80
C PHE A 103 15.45 1.69 0.72
N LEU A 104 15.48 2.92 1.20
CA LEU A 104 15.46 3.26 2.61
C LEU A 104 14.18 4.02 2.95
N LEU A 105 13.36 3.45 3.84
CA LEU A 105 12.22 4.14 4.42
C LEU A 105 12.74 5.21 5.39
N ARG A 106 12.61 6.48 4.98
CA ARG A 106 13.09 7.63 5.74
C ARG A 106 12.09 8.13 6.77
N SER A 107 10.80 7.96 6.53
CA SER A 107 9.75 8.39 7.43
C SER A 107 8.42 7.79 7.04
N MET A 108 7.58 7.51 8.04
CA MET A 108 6.19 7.10 7.84
C MET A 108 5.36 7.60 9.01
N GLU A 109 4.17 8.12 8.74
CA GLU A 109 3.21 8.49 9.77
C GLU A 109 1.78 8.27 9.28
N VAL A 110 0.90 7.90 10.21
CA VAL A 110 -0.55 7.85 10.02
C VAL A 110 -1.18 8.85 10.99
N HIS A 111 -2.10 9.65 10.48
CA HIS A 111 -2.89 10.62 11.24
C HIS A 111 -3.54 9.94 12.45
N SER A 112 -3.52 10.57 13.63
CA SER A 112 -3.91 9.92 14.89
C SER A 112 -5.29 9.26 14.86
N SER A 113 -6.30 9.93 14.30
CA SER A 113 -7.68 9.42 14.14
C SER A 113 -7.81 8.16 13.28
N PHE A 114 -6.80 7.84 12.45
CA PHE A 114 -6.82 6.71 11.51
C PHE A 114 -5.84 5.61 11.90
N ARG A 115 -5.20 5.72 13.08
CA ARG A 115 -4.33 4.68 13.61
C ARG A 115 -5.15 3.46 14.02
N ASN A 116 -4.51 2.29 14.02
CA ASN A 116 -5.11 0.99 14.35
C ASN A 116 -6.24 0.51 13.41
N CYS A 117 -6.60 1.25 12.36
CA CYS A 117 -7.57 0.84 11.34
C CYS A 117 -6.96 0.11 10.14
N GLY A 118 -5.65 -0.18 10.17
CA GLY A 118 -4.95 -0.89 9.08
C GLY A 118 -4.40 -0.01 7.96
N ILE A 119 -4.67 1.31 7.96
CA ILE A 119 -4.16 2.27 6.96
C ILE A 119 -2.65 2.17 6.78
N GLY A 120 -1.88 2.13 7.87
CA GLY A 120 -0.43 1.99 7.79
C GLY A 120 0.02 0.70 7.10
N ARG A 121 -0.72 -0.41 7.27
CA ARG A 121 -0.40 -1.67 6.59
C ARG A 121 -0.61 -1.52 5.09
N VAL A 122 -1.79 -1.02 4.68
CA VAL A 122 -2.14 -0.86 3.26
C VAL A 122 -1.24 0.17 2.58
N LEU A 123 -0.98 1.32 3.22
CA LEU A 123 -0.07 2.33 2.70
C LEU A 123 1.33 1.76 2.45
N PHE A 124 1.89 1.08 3.45
CA PHE A 124 3.22 0.50 3.33
C PHE A 124 3.25 -0.61 2.27
N SER A 125 2.28 -1.53 2.28
CA SER A 125 2.23 -2.63 1.30
C SER A 125 2.03 -2.14 -0.13
N THR A 126 1.21 -1.10 -0.33
CA THR A 126 1.03 -0.45 -1.64
C THR A 126 2.38 0.09 -2.14
N ALA A 127 3.09 0.83 -1.27
CA ALA A 127 4.36 1.43 -1.61
C ALA A 127 5.40 0.37 -2.01
N VAL A 128 5.57 -0.69 -1.22
CA VAL A 128 6.59 -1.71 -1.53
C VAL A 128 6.22 -2.61 -2.71
N TYR A 129 4.91 -2.81 -2.96
CA TYR A 129 4.44 -3.48 -4.17
C TYR A 129 4.79 -2.68 -5.43
N TYR A 130 4.67 -1.34 -5.36
CA TYR A 130 5.06 -0.43 -6.44
C TYR A 130 6.58 -0.39 -6.63
N LEU A 131 7.35 -0.26 -5.55
CA LEU A 131 8.82 -0.10 -5.60
C LEU A 131 9.57 -1.35 -6.05
N ARG A 132 9.02 -2.56 -5.83
CA ARG A 132 9.59 -3.85 -6.25
C ARG A 132 11.08 -4.02 -5.89
N GLY A 133 11.45 -3.75 -4.65
CA GLY A 133 12.83 -3.86 -4.17
C GLY A 133 12.97 -4.25 -2.70
N ASN A 134 14.22 -4.32 -2.25
CA ASN A 134 14.55 -4.45 -0.83
C ASN A 134 14.26 -3.13 -0.12
N VAL A 135 13.67 -3.19 1.06
CA VAL A 135 13.37 -2.00 1.86
C VAL A 135 14.06 -2.08 3.22
N LEU A 136 14.87 -1.06 3.52
CA LEU A 136 15.52 -0.86 4.80
C LEU A 136 14.77 0.16 5.64
N THR A 137 14.86 0.03 6.96
CA THR A 137 14.39 1.04 7.91
C THR A 137 15.16 0.95 9.22
N ILE A 138 15.29 2.08 9.91
CA ILE A 138 15.66 2.12 11.34
C ILE A 138 14.44 2.67 12.07
N PRO A 139 13.66 1.82 12.77
CA PRO A 139 12.61 2.30 13.64
C PRO A 139 13.21 3.11 14.78
N ASP A 140 12.60 4.24 15.09
CA ASP A 140 13.12 5.20 16.07
C ASP A 140 12.32 5.21 17.39
N ASN A 141 11.37 4.29 17.54
CA ASN A 141 10.60 4.05 18.77
C ASN A 141 10.12 2.58 18.85
N PRO A 142 9.82 2.06 20.06
CA PRO A 142 9.42 0.66 20.25
C PRO A 142 8.13 0.26 19.50
N GLU A 143 7.17 1.17 19.36
CA GLU A 143 5.93 0.94 18.63
C GLU A 143 6.22 0.69 17.14
N ALA A 144 7.07 1.51 16.54
CA ALA A 144 7.56 1.36 15.17
C ALA A 144 8.35 0.05 15.02
N THR A 145 9.26 -0.27 15.95
CA THR A 145 10.00 -1.55 15.94
C THR A 145 9.05 -2.74 15.93
N SER A 146 8.04 -2.73 16.80
CA SER A 146 7.02 -3.77 16.87
C SER A 146 6.17 -3.84 15.61
N PHE A 147 5.81 -2.70 15.02
CA PHE A 147 5.09 -2.65 13.75
C PHE A 147 5.89 -3.29 12.61
N PHE A 148 7.13 -2.87 12.39
CA PHE A 148 7.96 -3.41 11.30
C PHE A 148 8.29 -4.89 11.47
N SER A 149 8.77 -5.29 12.66
CA SER A 149 9.16 -6.68 12.91
C SER A 149 7.95 -7.63 12.98
N LYS A 150 6.95 -7.32 13.82
CA LYS A 150 5.84 -8.26 14.12
C LYS A 150 4.68 -8.16 13.15
N LYS A 151 4.41 -6.98 12.55
CA LYS A 151 3.25 -6.78 11.67
C LYS A 151 3.61 -6.82 10.19
N LEU A 152 4.79 -6.32 9.82
CA LEU A 152 5.24 -6.30 8.42
C LEU A 152 6.31 -7.36 8.10
N GLY A 153 6.83 -8.04 9.13
CA GLY A 153 7.73 -9.19 8.96
C GLY A 153 9.16 -8.82 8.59
N PHE A 154 9.60 -7.61 8.89
CA PHE A 154 11.00 -7.22 8.73
C PHE A 154 11.93 -8.05 9.62
N THR A 155 13.14 -8.30 9.13
CA THR A 155 14.20 -9.00 9.86
C THR A 155 15.43 -8.12 9.96
N GLU A 156 16.22 -8.29 11.02
CA GLU A 156 17.47 -7.57 11.18
C GLU A 156 18.48 -7.96 10.09
N VAL A 157 19.28 -6.98 9.65
CA VAL A 157 20.36 -7.18 8.68
C VAL A 157 21.59 -7.68 9.43
N THR A 158 21.98 -8.92 9.17
CA THR A 158 23.17 -9.57 9.76
C THR A 158 24.40 -9.52 8.85
N ASP A 159 24.18 -9.32 7.55
CA ASP A 159 25.22 -9.42 6.52
C ASP A 159 25.24 -8.18 5.62
N PRO A 160 26.38 -7.86 4.97
CA PRO A 160 26.43 -6.79 3.99
C PRO A 160 25.44 -7.01 2.85
N ILE A 161 24.70 -5.95 2.49
CA ILE A 161 23.66 -5.98 1.46
C ILE A 161 23.95 -4.96 0.36
N GLY A 162 23.30 -5.16 -0.78
CA GLY A 162 23.44 -4.29 -1.95
C GLY A 162 24.64 -4.62 -2.85
N ASN A 163 24.68 -3.97 -4.00
CA ASN A 163 25.70 -4.13 -5.04
C ASN A 163 27.10 -3.76 -4.51
N TYR A 164 27.16 -2.80 -3.58
CA TYR A 164 28.42 -2.33 -3.01
C TYR A 164 28.77 -2.98 -1.66
N ARG A 165 28.01 -4.01 -1.22
CA ARG A 165 28.19 -4.69 0.08
C ARG A 165 28.33 -3.72 1.24
N GLN A 166 27.42 -2.75 1.30
CA GLN A 166 27.40 -1.76 2.37
C GLN A 166 26.94 -2.41 3.68
N LYS A 167 27.51 -1.95 4.80
CA LYS A 167 27.15 -2.43 6.14
C LYS A 167 25.94 -1.65 6.64
N TYR A 168 24.80 -2.33 6.75
CA TYR A 168 23.56 -1.83 7.34
C TYR A 168 23.22 -2.58 8.63
N GLU A 169 24.24 -2.95 9.40
CA GLU A 169 24.08 -3.64 10.69
C GLU A 169 23.16 -2.82 11.62
N GLY A 170 22.19 -3.50 12.26
CA GLY A 170 21.15 -2.88 13.09
C GLY A 170 19.96 -2.29 12.34
N TYR A 171 19.98 -2.26 10.99
CA TYR A 171 18.78 -1.94 10.20
C TYR A 171 17.84 -3.14 10.18
N LEU A 172 16.55 -2.84 10.04
CA LEU A 172 15.55 -3.83 9.67
C LEU A 172 15.38 -3.83 8.14
N MET A 173 15.26 -5.02 7.55
CA MET A 173 15.02 -5.21 6.12
C MET A 173 13.76 -6.03 5.83
N LEU A 174 13.02 -5.59 4.83
CA LEU A 174 12.04 -6.40 4.11
C LEU A 174 12.62 -6.72 2.73
N ALA A 175 13.07 -7.96 2.55
CA ALA A 175 13.72 -8.40 1.33
C ALA A 175 12.73 -8.63 0.19
N TYR A 176 13.15 -8.37 -1.04
CA TYR A 176 12.52 -8.87 -2.26
C TYR A 176 12.79 -10.38 -2.40
N PRO A 177 11.80 -11.22 -2.77
CA PRO A 177 10.45 -10.88 -3.25
C PRO A 177 9.38 -10.74 -2.16
N ARG A 178 9.72 -10.96 -0.88
CA ARG A 178 8.74 -10.88 0.22
C ARG A 178 8.09 -9.51 0.34
N ALA A 179 8.81 -8.44 0.03
CA ALA A 179 8.27 -7.08 -0.06
C ALA A 179 7.03 -7.01 -0.98
N VAL A 180 7.08 -7.67 -2.14
CA VAL A 180 5.94 -7.74 -3.07
C VAL A 180 4.84 -8.67 -2.54
N ALA A 181 5.22 -9.80 -1.94
CA ALA A 181 4.28 -10.76 -1.36
C ALA A 181 3.45 -10.18 -0.19
N LEU A 182 4.01 -9.20 0.54
CA LEU A 182 3.38 -8.57 1.70
C LEU A 182 1.99 -7.99 1.37
N TRP A 183 1.81 -7.45 0.17
CA TRP A 183 0.51 -6.99 -0.29
C TRP A 183 -0.53 -8.11 -0.27
N HIS A 184 -0.23 -9.24 -0.92
CA HIS A 184 -1.14 -10.39 -0.98
C HIS A 184 -1.38 -10.99 0.40
N GLU A 185 -0.37 -11.00 1.28
CA GLU A 185 -0.53 -11.44 2.67
C GLU A 185 -1.53 -10.56 3.43
N ILE A 186 -1.44 -9.23 3.29
CA ILE A 186 -2.37 -8.29 3.93
C ILE A 186 -3.76 -8.41 3.31
N ALA A 187 -3.87 -8.47 1.99
CA ALA A 187 -5.14 -8.67 1.29
C ALA A 187 -5.83 -9.98 1.73
N THR A 188 -5.08 -11.06 1.92
CA THR A 188 -5.63 -12.34 2.38
C THR A 188 -6.09 -12.29 3.83
N ARG A 189 -5.29 -11.68 4.72
CA ARG A 189 -5.60 -11.64 6.17
C ARG A 189 -6.67 -10.60 6.52
N TYR A 190 -6.71 -9.49 5.78
CA TYR A 190 -7.55 -8.34 6.07
C TYR A 190 -8.27 -7.82 4.81
N PRO A 191 -9.04 -8.68 4.12
CA PRO A 191 -9.59 -8.35 2.81
C PRO A 191 -10.57 -7.16 2.87
N ARG A 192 -11.30 -6.97 3.97
CA ARG A 192 -12.17 -5.80 4.17
C ARG A 192 -11.44 -4.47 4.30
N ILE A 193 -10.17 -4.48 4.74
CA ILE A 193 -9.36 -3.27 4.83
C ILE A 193 -8.83 -2.90 3.45
N VAL A 194 -8.50 -3.90 2.63
CA VAL A 194 -7.89 -3.70 1.31
C VAL A 194 -8.93 -3.48 0.22
N TYR A 195 -10.03 -4.23 0.23
CA TYR A 195 -11.08 -4.21 -0.79
C TYR A 195 -12.49 -4.19 -0.17
N PRO A 196 -12.84 -3.18 0.66
CA PRO A 196 -14.10 -3.19 1.39
C PRO A 196 -15.32 -3.38 0.49
N GLU A 197 -15.42 -2.64 -0.62
CA GLU A 197 -16.57 -2.70 -1.51
C GLU A 197 -16.70 -4.03 -2.25
N LEU A 198 -15.57 -4.64 -2.62
CA LEU A 198 -15.55 -5.95 -3.26
C LEU A 198 -16.02 -7.03 -2.28
N ILE A 199 -15.52 -7.00 -1.05
CA ILE A 199 -15.86 -7.99 -0.02
C ILE A 199 -17.32 -7.86 0.40
N ASP A 200 -17.79 -6.64 0.63
CA ASP A 200 -19.18 -6.41 1.01
C ASP A 200 -20.14 -6.89 -0.10
N LEU A 201 -19.80 -6.64 -1.36
CA LEU A 201 -20.61 -7.10 -2.50
C LEU A 201 -20.52 -8.62 -2.69
N TYR A 202 -19.32 -9.21 -2.59
CA TYR A 202 -19.11 -10.66 -2.64
C TYR A 202 -19.98 -11.39 -1.61
N GLU A 203 -19.93 -10.97 -0.36
CA GLU A 203 -20.71 -11.59 0.72
C GLU A 203 -22.21 -11.39 0.54
N SER A 204 -22.63 -10.20 0.12
CA SER A 204 -24.06 -9.93 -0.16
C SER A 204 -24.59 -10.83 -1.28
N LEU A 205 -23.84 -10.98 -2.37
CA LEU A 205 -24.20 -11.82 -3.51
C LEU A 205 -24.22 -13.31 -3.12
N LYS A 206 -23.19 -13.78 -2.42
CA LYS A 206 -23.10 -15.16 -1.92
C LYS A 206 -24.27 -15.49 -1.00
N PHE A 207 -24.63 -14.58 -0.09
CA PHE A 207 -25.78 -14.74 0.79
C PHE A 207 -27.11 -14.80 0.02
N ARG A 208 -27.33 -13.89 -0.93
CA ARG A 208 -28.56 -13.88 -1.75
C ARG A 208 -28.69 -15.15 -2.59
N LEU A 209 -27.60 -15.61 -3.20
CA LEU A 209 -27.56 -16.84 -3.98
C LEU A 209 -27.95 -18.06 -3.14
N ASN A 210 -27.33 -18.20 -1.96
CA ASN A 210 -27.63 -19.29 -1.02
C ASN A 210 -29.08 -19.28 -0.52
N MET A 211 -29.68 -18.10 -0.42
CA MET A 211 -31.08 -17.95 0.02
C MET A 211 -32.10 -18.03 -1.13
N GLY A 212 -31.65 -18.25 -2.38
CA GLY A 212 -32.52 -18.23 -3.55
C GLY A 212 -33.20 -16.87 -3.79
N LYS A 213 -32.60 -15.78 -3.29
CA LYS A 213 -33.12 -14.42 -3.46
C LYS A 213 -32.79 -13.88 -4.84
N VAL A 214 -33.60 -12.94 -5.31
CA VAL A 214 -33.36 -12.22 -6.57
C VAL A 214 -32.04 -11.45 -6.49
N ILE A 215 -31.21 -11.60 -7.52
CA ILE A 215 -29.93 -10.90 -7.68
C ILE A 215 -30.02 -9.97 -8.91
N PRO A 216 -29.94 -8.65 -8.72
CA PRO A 216 -29.95 -7.70 -9.84
C PRO A 216 -28.72 -7.84 -10.73
N CYS A 217 -28.89 -7.73 -12.06
CA CYS A 217 -27.77 -7.72 -13.01
C CYS A 217 -26.76 -6.59 -12.73
N ASN A 218 -27.23 -5.43 -12.24
CA ASN A 218 -26.35 -4.33 -11.86
C ASN A 218 -25.37 -4.72 -10.74
N ASP A 219 -25.79 -5.55 -9.78
CA ASP A 219 -24.91 -6.01 -8.70
C ASP A 219 -23.86 -6.98 -9.25
N ILE A 220 -24.22 -7.84 -10.21
CA ILE A 220 -23.28 -8.76 -10.89
C ILE A 220 -22.25 -7.98 -11.71
N ASN A 221 -22.69 -7.02 -12.52
CA ASN A 221 -21.80 -6.18 -13.34
C ASN A 221 -20.86 -5.34 -12.47
N ARG A 222 -21.38 -4.81 -11.35
CA ARG A 222 -20.55 -4.09 -10.36
C ARG A 222 -19.52 -5.01 -9.73
N PHE A 223 -19.90 -6.25 -9.38
CA PHE A 223 -18.98 -7.23 -8.80
C PHE A 223 -17.86 -7.60 -9.78
N GLU A 224 -18.21 -7.90 -11.03
CA GLU A 224 -17.23 -8.14 -12.09
C GLU A 224 -16.28 -6.96 -12.28
N THR A 225 -16.82 -5.74 -12.33
CA THR A 225 -16.01 -4.52 -12.49
C THR A 225 -15.04 -4.33 -11.32
N LEU A 226 -15.49 -4.58 -10.09
CA LEU A 226 -14.63 -4.46 -8.90
C LEU A 226 -13.55 -5.56 -8.90
N LEU A 227 -13.91 -6.79 -9.25
CA LEU A 227 -12.98 -7.91 -9.33
C LEU A 227 -11.91 -7.68 -10.41
N GLY A 228 -12.31 -7.23 -11.60
CA GLY A 228 -11.39 -6.91 -12.68
C GLY A 228 -10.44 -5.75 -12.38
N LYS A 229 -10.83 -4.81 -11.51
CA LYS A 229 -9.99 -3.69 -11.07
C LYS A 229 -8.89 -4.08 -10.08
N CYS A 230 -8.93 -5.30 -9.53
CA CYS A 230 -7.90 -5.76 -8.62
C CYS A 230 -6.57 -6.11 -9.32
N ASP A 231 -6.51 -6.20 -10.66
CA ASP A 231 -5.28 -6.36 -11.48
C ASP A 231 -4.21 -7.31 -10.88
N GLY A 232 -4.63 -8.50 -10.47
CA GLY A 232 -3.74 -9.51 -9.89
C GLY A 232 -3.26 -9.22 -8.46
N MET A 233 -3.71 -8.14 -7.82
CA MET A 233 -3.42 -7.76 -6.44
C MET A 233 -4.26 -8.53 -5.39
N LEU A 234 -5.21 -9.37 -5.81
CA LEU A 234 -5.88 -10.33 -4.92
C LEU A 234 -4.95 -11.51 -4.61
N SER A 235 -5.29 -12.31 -3.60
CA SER A 235 -4.64 -13.61 -3.45
C SER A 235 -5.27 -14.61 -4.40
N GLY A 236 -4.46 -15.52 -4.96
CA GLY A 236 -4.95 -16.49 -5.93
C GLY A 236 -6.02 -17.46 -5.39
N VAL A 237 -6.21 -17.55 -4.07
CA VAL A 237 -7.33 -18.30 -3.48
C VAL A 237 -8.61 -17.46 -3.52
N MET A 238 -8.55 -16.21 -3.06
CA MET A 238 -9.71 -15.31 -3.07
C MET A 238 -10.20 -15.03 -4.50
N GLU A 239 -9.28 -14.79 -5.42
CA GLU A 239 -9.59 -14.55 -6.84
C GLU A 239 -10.37 -15.74 -7.43
N LYS A 240 -9.89 -16.98 -7.23
CA LYS A 240 -10.57 -18.19 -7.69
C LYS A 240 -11.96 -18.37 -7.07
N GLU A 241 -12.13 -18.09 -5.78
CA GLU A 241 -13.45 -18.17 -5.14
C GLU A 241 -14.43 -17.14 -5.72
N MET A 242 -13.96 -15.92 -5.94
CA MET A 242 -14.77 -14.84 -6.50
C MET A 242 -15.13 -15.08 -7.97
N ASP A 243 -14.18 -15.58 -8.77
CA ASP A 243 -14.41 -16.00 -10.15
C ASP A 243 -15.41 -17.15 -10.24
N HIS A 244 -15.32 -18.11 -9.32
CA HIS A 244 -16.27 -19.21 -9.24
C HIS A 244 -17.69 -18.68 -8.97
N LEU A 245 -17.87 -17.82 -7.97
CA LEU A 245 -19.15 -17.19 -7.68
C LEU A 245 -19.67 -16.39 -8.89
N LEU A 246 -18.82 -15.59 -9.54
CA LEU A 246 -19.22 -14.78 -10.70
C LEU A 246 -19.77 -15.66 -11.84
N ASN A 247 -19.12 -16.81 -12.09
CA ASN A 247 -19.57 -17.77 -13.09
C ASN A 247 -20.91 -18.43 -12.72
N GLU A 248 -21.14 -18.74 -11.45
CA GLU A 248 -22.43 -19.25 -10.98
C GLU A 248 -23.55 -18.21 -11.16
N LEU A 249 -23.31 -16.97 -10.73
CA LEU A 249 -24.27 -15.87 -10.85
C LEU A 249 -24.71 -15.63 -12.30
N ARG A 250 -23.75 -15.65 -13.24
CA ARG A 250 -24.01 -15.51 -14.68
C ARG A 250 -24.82 -16.66 -15.28
N ARG A 251 -24.72 -17.87 -14.72
CA ARG A 251 -25.53 -19.02 -15.15
C ARG A 251 -26.95 -18.93 -14.61
N CYS A 252 -27.12 -18.45 -13.38
CA CYS A 252 -28.42 -18.32 -12.73
C CYS A 252 -29.24 -17.14 -13.26
N VAL A 253 -28.60 -16.06 -13.69
CA VAL A 253 -29.26 -14.84 -14.17
C VAL A 253 -28.99 -14.67 -15.66
N ARG A 254 -30.05 -14.79 -16.50
CA ARG A 254 -29.99 -14.39 -17.91
C ARG A 254 -29.95 -12.86 -18.02
N CYS A 255 -28.79 -12.27 -17.73
CA CYS A 255 -28.56 -10.85 -18.00
C CYS A 255 -28.34 -10.69 -19.51
N ASN A 256 -29.34 -10.15 -20.21
CA ASN A 256 -29.11 -9.66 -21.57
C ASN A 256 -28.30 -8.36 -21.46
N THR A 257 -27.13 -8.36 -22.10
CA THR A 257 -26.35 -7.15 -22.44
C THR A 257 -27.17 -6.15 -23.24
#